data_AF-A0ABD1FSD9-F1
#
_entry.id   AF-A0ABD1FSD9-F1
#
_cell.length_a   1.000
_cell.length_b   1.000
_cell.length_c   1.000
_cell.angle_alpha   90.00
_cell.angle_beta   90.00
_cell.angle_gamma   90.00
#
_symmetry.space_group_name_H-M   'P 1'
#
loop_
_entity.id
_entity.type
_entity.pdbx_description
1 polymer ?
#
loop_
_entity_poly.entity_id
_entity_poly.type
_entity_poly.pdbx_seq_one_letter_code
_entity_poly.pdbx_strand_id
1 'polypeptide(L)'
;MYGARKFPIFSSHLFTSQGQKYNISAIVNDKFELDIQKYEQQGRIHLSMLFSLTYGFGFATIASTLTHVAFFYGREISERFRASYNKKEDVHTRLMRKYADIPSWWFYALLAVTFTASLMLTIFLNDQVQMPWWALIFACIIAFIFTLPISIITATTNQTPGLNIITEYVLGLIYPGRPIANVCFKVYGYMSMAQAVSFLSDFKLGHYMKIPPRSMFIVQSVGTVIAGTINISVAWWLLTSIKNICHDDLLPPDSPWTCPGDRVFFDASVIWGLVGPKRIFGSLGNYSSMNWFFLGGAIGPAIVWLFHKAFPKQSWIPLINLPVLLGATGMMPPATPLNYNAWIIFGTIFNYFLFRYRKSWWQRYNYIVSAALDAGVAFMAVALYFTFGIEDKEIDWWGTSGEHCSLAICPTAKGIQIAGCPVY
;
A
#
# COMPACT_ATOMS: atom_id res chain seq x y z
N MET A 1 -23.86 0.24 13.21
CA MET A 1 -23.82 0.86 11.86
C MET A 1 -23.64 -0.23 10.81
N TYR A 2 -24.21 -0.05 9.60
CA TYR A 2 -24.03 -0.92 8.42
C TYR A 2 -24.25 -2.43 8.57
N GLY A 3 -24.98 -2.87 9.61
CA GLY A 3 -25.14 -4.30 9.88
C GLY A 3 -23.86 -5.01 10.32
N ALA A 4 -22.85 -4.28 10.83
CA ALA A 4 -21.50 -4.80 11.12
C ALA A 4 -21.45 -6.11 11.94
N ARG A 5 -22.42 -6.36 12.83
CA ARG A 5 -22.50 -7.61 13.61
C ARG A 5 -22.72 -8.85 12.75
N LYS A 6 -23.25 -8.68 11.54
CA LYS A 6 -23.53 -9.78 10.60
C LYS A 6 -22.29 -10.31 9.90
N PHE A 7 -21.18 -9.58 10.00
CA PHE A 7 -19.93 -9.89 9.33
C PHE A 7 -18.84 -10.18 10.35
N PRO A 8 -17.76 -10.88 9.96
CA PRO A 8 -16.57 -11.01 10.77
C PRO A 8 -16.02 -9.64 11.18
N ILE A 9 -15.41 -9.56 12.36
CA ILE A 9 -14.79 -8.31 12.85
C ILE A 9 -13.60 -7.96 11.95
N PHE A 10 -12.77 -8.97 11.65
CA PHE A 10 -11.60 -8.86 10.79
C PHE A 10 -11.73 -9.83 9.62
N SER A 11 -11.81 -9.30 8.41
CA SER A 11 -11.76 -10.09 7.17
C SER A 11 -11.51 -9.18 5.97
N SER A 12 -10.70 -9.65 5.01
CA SER A 12 -10.53 -9.02 3.69
C SER A 12 -11.68 -9.36 2.73
N HIS A 13 -12.46 -10.42 3.02
CA HIS A 13 -13.53 -10.87 2.15
C HIS A 13 -14.71 -9.88 2.06
N LEU A 14 -15.45 -10.01 0.96
CA LEU A 14 -16.69 -9.28 0.69
C LEU A 14 -17.90 -10.13 1.09
N PHE A 15 -18.97 -9.49 1.58
CA PHE A 15 -20.15 -10.19 2.11
C PHE A 15 -21.47 -9.72 1.48
N THR A 16 -22.45 -10.63 1.43
CA THR A 16 -23.86 -10.31 1.13
C THR A 16 -24.55 -9.72 2.36
N SER A 17 -25.77 -9.18 2.22
CA SER A 17 -26.54 -8.62 3.35
C SER A 17 -26.87 -9.63 4.47
N GLN A 18 -26.74 -10.92 4.17
CA GLN A 18 -27.00 -12.06 5.04
C GLN A 18 -25.73 -12.58 5.75
N GLY A 19 -24.56 -12.02 5.46
CA GLY A 19 -23.29 -12.42 6.08
C GLY A 19 -22.56 -13.56 5.37
N GLN A 20 -23.02 -14.01 4.20
CA GLN A 20 -22.34 -15.02 3.39
C GLN A 20 -21.24 -14.37 2.52
N LYS A 21 -20.22 -15.14 2.15
CA LYS A 21 -19.18 -14.71 1.19
C LYS A 21 -19.85 -14.26 -0.11
N TYR A 22 -19.48 -13.09 -0.62
CA TYR A 22 -20.05 -12.53 -1.84
C TYR A 22 -19.49 -13.27 -3.06
N ASN A 23 -20.37 -13.78 -3.92
CA ASN A 23 -19.96 -14.43 -5.16
C ASN A 23 -19.61 -13.36 -6.21
N ILE A 24 -18.32 -13.12 -6.44
CA ILE A 24 -17.84 -12.11 -7.39
C ILE A 24 -17.98 -12.63 -8.83
N SER A 25 -17.70 -13.91 -9.08
CA SER A 25 -17.82 -14.50 -10.43
C SER A 25 -19.24 -14.44 -11.00
N ALA A 26 -20.26 -14.43 -10.14
CA ALA A 26 -21.65 -14.33 -10.58
C ALA A 26 -22.03 -12.95 -11.14
N ILE A 27 -21.35 -11.87 -10.74
CA ILE A 27 -21.68 -10.49 -11.14
C ILE A 27 -20.78 -9.95 -12.26
N VAL A 28 -19.88 -10.78 -12.78
CA VAL A 28 -18.95 -10.44 -13.86
C VAL A 28 -19.42 -11.11 -15.14
N ASN A 29 -19.51 -10.34 -16.23
CA ASN A 29 -19.84 -10.86 -17.55
C ASN A 29 -18.62 -11.44 -18.27
N ASP A 30 -18.81 -12.05 -19.44
CA ASP A 30 -17.73 -12.67 -20.24
C ASP A 30 -16.66 -11.66 -20.71
N LYS A 31 -16.92 -10.36 -20.60
CA LYS A 31 -16.00 -9.27 -20.93
C LYS A 31 -15.30 -8.67 -19.70
N PHE A 32 -15.39 -9.32 -18.54
CA PHE A 32 -14.87 -8.81 -17.26
C PHE A 32 -15.49 -7.47 -16.81
N GLU A 33 -16.71 -7.16 -17.25
CA GLU A 33 -17.46 -5.99 -16.82
C GLU A 33 -18.58 -6.36 -15.84
N LEU A 34 -19.08 -5.37 -15.11
CA LEU A 34 -20.16 -5.56 -14.14
C LEU A 34 -21.50 -5.85 -14.85
N ASP A 35 -22.09 -7.01 -14.55
CA ASP A 35 -23.49 -7.31 -14.88
C ASP A 35 -24.41 -6.68 -13.83
N ILE A 36 -25.08 -5.59 -14.23
CA ILE A 36 -25.96 -4.82 -13.32
C ILE A 36 -27.16 -5.65 -12.87
N GLN A 37 -27.74 -6.49 -13.73
CA GLN A 37 -28.93 -7.26 -13.38
C GLN A 37 -28.59 -8.32 -12.32
N LYS A 38 -27.49 -9.06 -12.53
CA LYS A 38 -27.03 -10.05 -11.54
C LYS A 38 -26.57 -9.39 -10.24
N TYR A 39 -25.94 -8.22 -10.33
CA TYR A 39 -25.58 -7.43 -9.16
C TYR A 39 -26.81 -7.00 -8.33
N GLU A 40 -27.87 -6.54 -8.99
CA GLU A 40 -29.12 -6.16 -8.31
C GLU A 40 -29.83 -7.37 -7.68
N GLN A 41 -29.76 -8.55 -8.32
CA GLN A 41 -30.30 -9.80 -7.78
C GLN A 41 -29.54 -10.27 -6.54
N GLN A 42 -28.21 -10.25 -6.56
CA GLN A 42 -27.37 -10.68 -5.43
C GLN A 42 -27.35 -9.63 -4.31
N GLY A 43 -27.58 -8.36 -4.65
CA GLY A 43 -27.62 -7.25 -3.73
C GLY A 43 -26.27 -6.57 -3.51
N ARG A 44 -26.29 -5.52 -2.69
CA ARG A 44 -25.14 -4.66 -2.42
C ARG A 44 -24.04 -5.40 -1.66
N ILE A 45 -22.79 -4.98 -1.90
CA ILE A 45 -21.61 -5.50 -1.19
C ILE A 45 -21.53 -4.89 0.20
N HIS A 46 -21.21 -5.73 1.17
CA HIS A 46 -20.89 -5.35 2.53
C HIS A 46 -19.44 -5.70 2.87
N LEU A 47 -18.80 -4.81 3.62
CA LEU A 47 -17.42 -4.92 4.11
C LEU A 47 -17.43 -5.24 5.61
N SER A 48 -16.39 -5.94 6.06
CA SER A 48 -16.12 -6.12 7.49
C SER A 48 -15.88 -4.77 8.19
N MET A 49 -16.08 -4.73 9.51
CA MET A 49 -15.94 -3.49 10.28
C MET A 49 -14.54 -2.91 10.14
N LEU A 50 -13.50 -3.71 10.39
CA LEU A 50 -12.11 -3.26 10.31
C LEU A 50 -11.73 -2.84 8.90
N PHE A 51 -12.14 -3.58 7.87
CA PHE A 51 -11.81 -3.21 6.49
C PHE A 51 -12.45 -1.89 6.08
N SER A 52 -13.70 -1.63 6.50
CA SER A 52 -14.35 -0.35 6.26
C SER A 52 -13.63 0.81 6.98
N LEU A 53 -13.19 0.61 8.23
CA LEU A 53 -12.45 1.62 8.99
C LEU A 53 -11.07 1.90 8.40
N THR A 54 -10.35 0.87 7.94
CA THR A 54 -9.07 1.06 7.25
C THR A 54 -9.24 1.93 6.01
N TYR A 55 -10.29 1.73 5.20
CA TYR A 55 -10.54 2.62 4.06
C TYR A 55 -10.85 4.06 4.50
N GLY A 56 -11.64 4.23 5.56
CA GLY A 56 -11.90 5.55 6.15
C GLY A 56 -10.61 6.25 6.59
N PHE A 57 -9.76 5.57 7.35
CA PHE A 57 -8.45 6.10 7.74
C PHE A 57 -7.53 6.33 6.55
N GLY A 58 -7.61 5.52 5.50
CA GLY A 58 -6.93 5.74 4.23
C GLY A 58 -7.32 7.06 3.56
N PHE A 59 -8.62 7.36 3.48
CA PHE A 59 -9.11 8.66 2.97
C PHE A 59 -8.59 9.83 3.81
N ALA A 60 -8.65 9.69 5.13
CA ALA A 60 -8.17 10.71 6.05
C ALA A 60 -6.65 10.92 5.91
N THR A 61 -5.88 9.85 5.73
CA THR A 61 -4.42 9.90 5.56
C THR A 61 -4.01 10.68 4.32
N ILE A 62 -4.69 10.46 3.20
CA ILE A 62 -4.37 11.13 1.93
C ILE A 62 -4.67 12.63 2.03
N ALA A 63 -5.85 12.99 2.54
CA ALA A 63 -6.20 14.40 2.76
C ALA A 63 -5.26 15.08 3.76
N SER A 64 -4.96 14.39 4.86
CA SER A 64 -4.04 14.85 5.90
C SER A 64 -2.62 15.05 5.36
N THR A 65 -2.15 14.16 4.47
CA THR A 65 -0.83 14.28 3.83
C THR A 65 -0.69 15.61 3.09
N LEU A 66 -1.67 15.95 2.26
CA LEU A 66 -1.66 17.19 1.49
C LEU A 66 -1.71 18.43 2.39
N THR A 67 -2.62 18.45 3.36
CA THR A 67 -2.76 19.61 4.26
C THR A 67 -1.58 19.75 5.21
N HIS A 68 -1.05 18.65 5.75
CA HIS A 68 0.13 18.65 6.60
C HIS A 68 1.35 19.20 5.85
N VAL A 69 1.61 18.73 4.63
CA VAL A 69 2.72 19.24 3.81
C VAL A 69 2.53 20.73 3.47
N ALA A 70 1.32 21.13 3.09
CA ALA A 70 1.02 22.53 2.76
C ALA A 70 1.26 23.48 3.95
N PHE A 71 0.79 23.13 5.15
CA PHE A 71 0.87 24.01 6.33
C PHE A 71 2.23 23.98 7.04
N PHE A 72 2.82 22.79 7.23
CA PHE A 72 4.08 22.65 7.98
C PHE A 72 5.31 22.84 7.11
N TYR A 73 5.29 22.31 5.89
CA TYR A 73 6.47 22.29 5.01
C TYR A 73 6.36 23.24 3.82
N GLY A 74 5.20 23.82 3.52
CA GLY A 74 4.99 24.65 2.33
C GLY A 74 5.97 25.83 2.20
N ARG A 75 6.28 26.50 3.32
CA ARG A 75 7.27 27.58 3.34
C ARG A 75 8.68 27.05 3.08
N GLU A 76 9.07 25.95 3.73
CA GLU A 76 10.38 25.34 3.52
C GLU A 76 10.53 24.85 2.07
N ILE A 77 9.49 24.24 1.48
CA ILE A 77 9.49 23.81 0.08
C ILE A 77 9.78 24.99 -0.85
N SER A 78 9.08 26.11 -0.68
CA SER A 78 9.28 27.30 -1.49
C SER A 78 10.69 27.89 -1.32
N GLU A 79 11.17 27.98 -0.08
CA GLU A 79 12.51 28.46 0.23
C GLU A 79 13.60 27.55 -0.35
N ARG A 80 13.43 26.23 -0.27
CA ARG A 80 14.36 25.22 -0.82
C ARG A 80 14.33 25.20 -2.35
N PHE A 81 13.15 25.30 -2.94
CA PHE A 81 12.99 25.40 -4.39
C PHE A 81 13.61 26.68 -4.95
N ARG A 82 13.54 27.80 -4.21
CA ARG A 82 14.23 29.04 -4.59
C ARG A 82 15.74 28.95 -4.34
N ALA A 83 16.15 28.28 -3.27
CA ALA A 83 17.55 28.12 -2.91
C ALA A 83 18.29 27.14 -3.80
N SER A 84 17.65 26.14 -4.40
CA SER A 84 18.30 25.20 -5.31
C SER A 84 18.96 25.88 -6.51
N TYR A 85 18.46 27.05 -6.93
CA TYR A 85 19.05 27.86 -8.00
C TYR A 85 20.25 28.72 -7.55
N ASN A 86 20.35 29.05 -6.25
CA ASN A 86 21.23 30.11 -5.76
C ASN A 86 22.19 29.69 -4.61
N LYS A 87 22.27 28.41 -4.21
CA LYS A 87 22.99 28.00 -2.98
C LYS A 87 24.45 27.60 -3.15
N LYS A 88 25.20 27.85 -2.07
CA LYS A 88 26.52 27.27 -1.76
C LYS A 88 26.44 25.75 -1.72
N GLU A 89 27.33 25.12 -2.47
CA GLU A 89 27.49 23.67 -2.50
C GLU A 89 27.90 23.12 -1.14
N ASP A 90 27.32 21.98 -0.76
CA ASP A 90 27.73 21.26 0.43
C ASP A 90 29.04 20.49 0.20
N VAL A 91 29.65 20.03 1.30
CA VAL A 91 30.90 19.27 1.23
C VAL A 91 30.73 17.99 0.42
N HIS A 92 29.55 17.36 0.46
CA HIS A 92 29.29 16.14 -0.29
C HIS A 92 29.26 16.40 -1.80
N THR A 93 28.60 17.46 -2.26
CA THR A 93 28.57 17.89 -3.66
C THR A 93 29.97 18.24 -4.15
N ARG A 94 30.74 18.98 -3.35
CA ARG A 94 32.13 19.32 -3.69
C ARG A 94 33.00 18.07 -3.90
N LEU A 95 32.85 17.05 -3.06
CA LEU A 95 33.56 15.77 -3.20
C LEU A 95 33.06 14.95 -4.40
N MET A 96 31.77 15.08 -4.75
CA MET A 96 31.16 14.37 -5.87
C MET A 96 31.51 14.97 -7.24
N ARG A 97 31.96 16.23 -7.32
CA ARG A 97 32.40 16.88 -8.57
C ARG A 97 33.47 16.11 -9.36
N LYS A 98 34.22 15.22 -8.70
CA LYS A 98 35.19 14.34 -9.38
C LYS A 98 34.51 13.37 -10.35
N TYR A 99 33.26 13.02 -10.08
CA TYR A 99 32.48 12.11 -10.91
C TYR A 99 31.64 12.89 -11.92
N ALA A 100 31.55 12.35 -13.14
CA ALA A 100 30.69 12.95 -14.14
C ALA A 100 29.22 12.74 -13.78
N ASP A 101 28.45 13.83 -13.85
CA ASP A 101 27.01 13.79 -13.64
C ASP A 101 26.30 12.94 -14.70
N ILE A 102 25.08 12.53 -14.36
CA ILE A 102 24.22 11.78 -15.27
C ILE A 102 23.68 12.76 -16.31
N PRO A 103 23.92 12.50 -17.61
CA PRO A 103 23.31 13.31 -18.66
C PRO A 103 21.79 13.27 -18.53
N SER A 104 21.13 14.43 -18.52
CA SER A 104 19.67 14.51 -18.36
C SER A 104 18.90 13.70 -19.42
N TRP A 105 19.49 13.53 -20.62
CA TRP A 105 18.89 12.72 -21.68
C TRP A 105 18.70 11.24 -21.32
N TRP A 106 19.46 10.68 -20.36
CA TRP A 106 19.24 9.30 -19.89
C TRP A 106 17.85 9.14 -19.26
N PHE A 107 17.45 10.13 -18.45
CA PHE A 107 16.12 10.16 -17.84
C PHE A 107 15.02 10.37 -18.89
N TYR A 108 15.23 11.28 -19.83
CA TYR A 108 14.25 11.52 -20.91
C TYR A 108 14.11 10.31 -21.84
N ALA A 109 15.21 9.62 -22.16
CA ALA A 109 15.19 8.41 -22.96
C ALA A 109 14.47 7.27 -22.22
N LEU A 110 14.77 7.05 -20.93
CA LEU A 110 14.08 6.05 -20.11
C LEU A 110 12.58 6.34 -20.00
N LEU A 111 12.21 7.61 -19.78
CA LEU A 111 10.81 8.03 -19.74
C LEU A 111 10.14 7.81 -21.09
N ALA A 112 10.78 8.20 -22.20
CA ALA A 112 10.22 8.04 -23.54
C ALA A 112 9.99 6.56 -23.88
N VAL A 113 10.97 5.69 -23.58
CA VAL A 113 10.86 4.25 -23.83
C VAL A 113 9.75 3.63 -23.00
N THR A 114 9.72 3.89 -21.69
CA THR A 114 8.71 3.30 -20.79
C THR A 114 7.31 3.85 -21.06
N PHE A 115 7.17 5.15 -21.35
CA PHE A 115 5.90 5.76 -21.71
C PHE A 115 5.36 5.23 -23.04
N THR A 116 6.23 5.09 -24.05
CA THR A 116 5.82 4.56 -25.36
C THR A 116 5.40 3.09 -25.25
N ALA A 117 6.13 2.28 -24.48
CA ALA A 117 5.75 0.90 -24.22
C ALA A 117 4.38 0.80 -23.52
N SER A 118 4.16 1.61 -22.48
CA SER A 118 2.88 1.68 -21.78
C SER A 118 1.74 2.13 -22.70
N LEU A 119 1.98 3.12 -23.56
CA LEU A 119 1.01 3.61 -24.53
C LEU A 119 0.66 2.53 -25.57
N MET A 120 1.67 1.84 -26.10
CA MET A 120 1.47 0.71 -27.02
C MET A 120 0.62 -0.39 -26.37
N LEU A 121 0.87 -0.74 -25.11
CA LEU A 121 0.05 -1.72 -24.38
C LEU A 121 -1.40 -1.26 -24.26
N THR A 122 -1.66 0.01 -23.94
CA THR A 122 -3.04 0.53 -23.83
C THR A 122 -3.77 0.60 -25.17
N ILE A 123 -3.06 0.78 -26.28
CA ILE A 123 -3.67 0.89 -27.62
C ILE A 123 -3.86 -0.48 -28.25
N PHE A 124 -2.83 -1.33 -28.26
CA PHE A 124 -2.84 -2.61 -28.98
C PHE A 124 -3.49 -3.74 -28.17
N LEU A 125 -3.37 -3.73 -26.83
CA LEU A 125 -3.97 -4.73 -25.95
C LEU A 125 -5.22 -4.19 -25.25
N ASN A 126 -5.95 -3.28 -25.89
CA ASN A 126 -7.13 -2.64 -25.29
C ASN A 126 -8.21 -3.65 -24.86
N ASP A 127 -8.36 -4.77 -25.58
CA ASP A 127 -9.34 -5.81 -25.22
C ASP A 127 -9.01 -6.49 -23.88
N GLN A 128 -7.74 -6.56 -23.50
CA GLN A 128 -7.28 -7.16 -22.24
C GLN A 128 -7.09 -6.12 -21.13
N VAL A 129 -6.45 -4.99 -21.44
CA VAL A 129 -6.09 -3.95 -20.45
C VAL A 129 -7.29 -3.06 -20.13
N GLN A 130 -8.21 -2.88 -21.09
CA GLN A 130 -9.44 -2.11 -20.97
C GLN A 130 -9.25 -0.64 -20.57
N MET A 131 -8.01 -0.13 -20.59
CA MET A 131 -7.63 1.19 -20.11
C MET A 131 -7.43 2.15 -21.29
N PRO A 132 -8.15 3.28 -21.36
CA PRO A 132 -7.98 4.22 -22.44
C PRO A 132 -6.67 5.02 -22.30
N TRP A 133 -6.09 5.45 -23.43
CA TRP A 133 -4.81 6.17 -23.48
C TRP A 133 -4.77 7.44 -22.63
N TRP A 134 -5.90 8.17 -22.52
CA TRP A 134 -5.98 9.39 -21.70
C TRP A 134 -5.83 9.08 -20.21
N ALA A 135 -6.28 7.90 -19.76
CA ALA A 135 -6.16 7.50 -18.36
C ALA A 135 -4.70 7.24 -17.98
N LEU A 136 -3.85 6.81 -18.92
CA LEU A 136 -2.42 6.66 -18.68
C LEU A 136 -1.75 8.01 -18.39
N ILE A 137 -2.00 9.00 -19.25
CA ILE A 137 -1.48 10.37 -19.07
C ILE A 137 -1.97 10.93 -17.73
N PHE A 138 -3.24 10.72 -17.42
CA PHE A 138 -3.82 11.19 -16.17
C PHE A 138 -3.18 10.51 -14.94
N ALA A 139 -2.91 9.19 -14.99
CA ALA A 139 -2.19 8.49 -13.93
C ALA A 139 -0.79 9.07 -13.72
N CYS A 140 -0.05 9.35 -14.80
CA CYS A 140 1.28 9.97 -14.74
C CYS A 140 1.24 11.38 -14.10
N ILE A 141 0.22 12.19 -14.42
CA ILE A 141 0.05 13.52 -13.81
C ILE A 141 -0.20 13.41 -12.31
N ILE A 142 -1.07 12.49 -11.87
CA ILE A 142 -1.31 12.26 -10.44
C ILE A 142 -0.02 11.81 -9.76
N ALA A 143 0.69 10.82 -10.32
CA ALA A 143 1.96 10.34 -9.78
C ALA A 143 2.96 11.50 -9.61
N PHE A 144 3.12 12.35 -10.62
CA PHE A 144 4.02 13.50 -10.60
C PHE A 144 3.69 14.49 -9.47
N ILE A 145 2.41 14.89 -9.35
CA ILE A 145 1.96 15.85 -8.33
C ILE A 145 2.18 15.30 -6.93
N PHE A 146 1.84 14.03 -6.69
CA PHE A 146 1.90 13.42 -5.36
C PHE A 146 3.30 12.95 -4.96
N THR A 147 4.24 12.81 -5.91
CA THR A 147 5.62 12.40 -5.63
C THR A 147 6.29 13.35 -4.63
N LEU A 148 6.16 14.67 -4.81
CA LEU A 148 6.84 15.63 -3.93
C LEU A 148 6.31 15.61 -2.48
N PRO A 149 4.99 15.75 -2.21
CA PRO A 149 4.46 15.67 -0.84
C PRO A 149 4.78 14.34 -0.15
N ILE A 150 4.61 13.22 -0.85
CA ILE A 150 4.85 11.89 -0.28
C ILE A 150 6.34 11.67 0.00
N SER A 151 7.23 12.16 -0.87
CA SER A 151 8.68 12.12 -0.63
C SER A 151 9.07 12.87 0.64
N ILE A 152 8.44 14.01 0.94
CA ILE A 152 8.75 14.81 2.14
C ILE A 152 8.30 14.08 3.41
N ILE A 153 7.09 13.51 3.40
CA ILE A 153 6.60 12.72 4.54
C ILE A 153 7.50 11.50 4.73
N THR A 154 7.82 10.78 3.65
CA THR A 154 8.71 9.62 3.71
C THR A 154 10.09 9.99 4.24
N ALA A 155 10.68 11.10 3.78
CA ALA A 155 11.99 11.56 4.25
C ALA A 155 12.02 11.99 5.72
N THR A 156 10.90 12.45 6.27
CA THR A 156 10.82 12.95 7.66
C THR A 156 10.35 11.88 8.64
N THR A 157 9.48 10.97 8.21
CA THR A 157 8.79 10.01 9.07
C THR A 157 9.18 8.56 8.82
N ASN A 158 9.89 8.30 7.71
CA ASN A 158 10.17 6.95 7.21
C ASN A 158 8.90 6.12 6.94
N GLN A 159 7.75 6.78 6.77
CA GLN A 159 6.48 6.17 6.37
C GLN A 159 6.06 6.70 5.02
N THR A 160 5.63 5.81 4.13
CA THR A 160 5.21 6.17 2.77
C THR A 160 3.68 6.04 2.68
N PRO A 161 2.91 7.14 2.76
CA PRO A 161 1.48 7.10 2.55
C PRO A 161 1.12 6.48 1.19
N GLY A 162 0.22 5.50 1.19
CA GLY A 162 -0.22 4.82 -0.03
C GLY A 162 -1.15 5.69 -0.87
N LEU A 163 -0.84 5.84 -2.17
CA LEU A 163 -1.70 6.53 -3.14
C LEU A 163 -2.80 5.63 -3.73
N ASN A 164 -2.72 4.32 -3.48
CA ASN A 164 -3.62 3.28 -4.02
C ASN A 164 -5.09 3.70 -4.02
N ILE A 165 -5.57 4.13 -2.85
CA ILE A 165 -6.98 4.41 -2.62
C ILE A 165 -7.46 5.59 -3.46
N ILE A 166 -6.70 6.68 -3.58
CA ILE A 166 -7.15 7.84 -4.36
C ILE A 166 -7.09 7.57 -5.86
N THR A 167 -6.08 6.83 -6.34
CA THR A 167 -6.02 6.45 -7.75
C THR A 167 -7.19 5.57 -8.16
N GLU A 168 -7.52 4.59 -7.32
CA GLU A 168 -8.66 3.68 -7.54
C GLU A 168 -10.01 4.42 -7.40
N TYR A 169 -10.11 5.34 -6.44
CA TYR A 169 -11.31 6.16 -6.25
C TYR A 169 -11.58 7.07 -7.46
N VAL A 170 -10.56 7.75 -7.97
CA VAL A 170 -10.70 8.69 -9.07
C VAL A 170 -11.08 7.97 -10.37
N LEU A 171 -10.34 6.92 -10.76
CA LEU A 171 -10.68 6.22 -12.00
C LEU A 171 -12.00 5.46 -11.87
N GLY A 172 -12.29 4.85 -10.71
CA GLY A 172 -13.57 4.20 -10.47
C GLY A 172 -14.78 5.14 -10.58
N LEU A 173 -14.62 6.45 -10.34
CA LEU A 173 -15.67 7.43 -10.59
C LEU A 173 -15.82 7.81 -12.07
N ILE A 174 -14.71 7.95 -12.79
CA ILE A 174 -14.71 8.40 -14.19
C ILE A 174 -15.07 7.25 -15.14
N TYR A 175 -14.54 6.05 -14.86
CA TYR A 175 -14.66 4.87 -15.71
C TYR A 175 -15.04 3.62 -14.90
N PRO A 176 -16.27 3.59 -14.33
CA PRO A 176 -16.76 2.47 -13.52
C PRO A 176 -17.05 1.22 -14.36
N GLY A 177 -17.06 0.06 -13.72
CA GLY A 177 -17.47 -1.21 -14.34
C GLY A 177 -16.32 -2.03 -14.92
N ARG A 178 -15.08 -1.53 -14.85
CA ARG A 178 -13.90 -2.15 -15.44
C ARG A 178 -12.79 -2.34 -14.41
N PRO A 179 -12.69 -3.52 -13.77
CA PRO A 179 -11.71 -3.76 -12.71
C PRO A 179 -10.27 -3.73 -13.21
N ILE A 180 -10.00 -4.27 -14.40
CA ILE A 180 -8.64 -4.35 -14.95
C ILE A 180 -8.09 -2.95 -15.25
N ALA A 181 -8.90 -2.09 -15.88
CA ALA A 181 -8.52 -0.70 -16.16
C ALA A 181 -8.18 0.05 -14.87
N ASN A 182 -8.97 -0.17 -13.80
CA ASN A 182 -8.74 0.44 -12.50
C ASN A 182 -7.43 -0.02 -11.85
N VAL A 183 -7.13 -1.32 -11.91
CA VAL A 183 -5.88 -1.90 -11.43
C VAL A 183 -4.68 -1.33 -12.19
N CYS A 184 -4.74 -1.27 -13.53
CA CYS A 184 -3.66 -0.71 -14.33
C CYS A 184 -3.40 0.76 -13.98
N PHE A 185 -4.44 1.57 -13.82
CA PHE A 185 -4.32 2.97 -13.43
C PHE A 185 -3.69 3.15 -12.04
N LYS A 186 -4.09 2.31 -11.07
CA LYS A 186 -3.47 2.26 -9.75
C LYS A 186 -1.98 1.96 -9.84
N VAL A 187 -1.59 0.94 -10.60
CA VAL A 187 -0.18 0.56 -10.77
C VAL A 187 0.60 1.72 -11.38
N TYR A 188 0.13 2.32 -12.48
CA TYR A 188 0.82 3.45 -13.09
C TYR A 188 0.86 4.70 -12.18
N GLY A 189 -0.19 4.97 -11.40
CA GLY A 189 -0.25 6.13 -10.51
C GLY A 189 0.56 5.98 -9.22
N TYR A 190 0.51 4.81 -8.59
CA TYR A 190 1.12 4.57 -7.28
C TYR A 190 2.51 3.93 -7.37
N MET A 191 2.69 2.86 -8.16
CA MET A 191 3.99 2.16 -8.22
C MET A 191 5.07 3.04 -8.85
N SER A 192 4.72 3.83 -9.87
CA SER A 192 5.66 4.79 -10.47
C SER A 192 6.17 5.81 -9.45
N MET A 193 5.27 6.30 -8.58
CA MET A 193 5.63 7.22 -7.50
C MET A 193 6.48 6.51 -6.43
N ALA A 194 6.10 5.31 -5.99
CA ALA A 194 6.87 4.53 -5.02
C ALA A 194 8.29 4.24 -5.53
N GLN A 195 8.41 3.86 -6.80
CA GLN A 195 9.70 3.63 -7.46
C GLN A 195 10.52 4.92 -7.54
N ALA A 196 9.90 6.06 -7.85
CA ALA A 196 10.59 7.35 -7.85
C ALA A 196 11.16 7.72 -6.46
N VAL A 197 10.40 7.47 -5.38
CA VAL A 197 10.86 7.70 -4.01
C VAL A 197 12.04 6.77 -3.66
N SER A 198 11.94 5.47 -4.00
CA SER A 198 13.02 4.50 -3.77
C SER A 198 14.29 4.88 -4.53
N PHE A 199 14.13 5.21 -5.81
CA PHE A 199 15.23 5.64 -6.68
C PHE A 199 15.94 6.89 -6.11
N LEU A 200 15.18 7.89 -5.65
CA LEU A 200 15.74 9.08 -4.98
C LEU A 200 16.47 8.74 -3.67
N SER A 201 15.95 7.80 -2.88
CA SER A 201 16.60 7.32 -1.65
C SER A 201 17.97 6.71 -1.96
N ASP A 202 18.05 5.89 -2.99
CA ASP A 202 19.29 5.24 -3.40
C ASP A 202 20.32 6.24 -3.95
N PHE A 203 19.87 7.24 -4.73
CA PHE A 203 20.76 8.33 -5.16
C PHE A 203 21.34 9.11 -4.00
N LYS A 204 20.52 9.38 -2.97
CA LYS A 204 20.97 10.07 -1.76
C LYS A 204 21.99 9.23 -1.00
N LEU A 205 21.75 7.93 -0.85
CA LEU A 205 22.70 7.00 -0.24
C LEU A 205 24.02 6.96 -1.03
N GLY A 206 23.96 6.80 -2.35
CA GLY A 206 25.12 6.80 -3.24
C GLY A 206 25.93 8.11 -3.15
N HIS A 207 25.25 9.25 -3.03
CA HIS A 207 25.88 10.55 -2.85
C HIS A 207 26.64 10.68 -1.51
N TYR A 208 26.12 10.07 -0.44
CA TYR A 208 26.80 9.99 0.86
C TYR A 208 27.98 9.02 0.83
N MET A 209 27.82 7.86 0.18
CA MET A 209 28.86 6.83 0.06
C MET A 209 29.94 7.13 -1.00
N LYS A 210 29.80 8.21 -1.77
CA LYS A 210 30.74 8.61 -2.84
C LYS A 210 30.83 7.62 -3.99
N ILE A 211 29.70 7.03 -4.34
CA ILE A 211 29.58 6.11 -5.48
C ILE A 211 29.28 6.94 -6.75
N PRO A 212 29.95 6.67 -7.89
CA PRO A 212 29.71 7.42 -9.13
C PRO A 212 28.23 7.42 -9.56
N PRO A 213 27.63 8.58 -9.88
CA PRO A 213 26.20 8.69 -10.21
C PRO A 213 25.78 7.86 -11.43
N ARG A 214 26.63 7.80 -12.47
CA ARG A 214 26.35 7.01 -13.68
C ARG A 214 26.27 5.51 -13.40
N SER A 215 27.16 5.00 -12.56
CA SER A 215 27.14 3.60 -12.15
C SER A 215 25.89 3.29 -11.33
N MET A 216 25.48 4.21 -10.44
CA MET A 216 24.23 4.09 -9.69
C MET A 216 23.01 3.98 -10.60
N PHE A 217 22.89 4.87 -11.59
CA PHE A 217 21.79 4.83 -12.56
C PHE A 217 21.71 3.50 -13.31
N ILE A 218 22.84 2.99 -13.81
CA ILE A 218 22.90 1.75 -14.57
C ILE A 218 22.52 0.56 -13.68
N VAL A 219 23.10 0.46 -12.48
CA VAL A 219 22.85 -0.64 -11.55
C VAL A 219 21.37 -0.67 -11.13
N GLN A 220 20.78 0.49 -10.83
CA GLN A 220 19.36 0.56 -10.47
C GLN A 220 18.44 0.19 -11.64
N SER A 221 18.77 0.65 -12.86
CA SER A 221 17.98 0.34 -14.06
C SER A 221 18.04 -1.15 -14.39
N VAL A 222 19.25 -1.72 -14.42
CA VAL A 222 19.46 -3.16 -14.68
C VAL A 222 18.86 -4.01 -13.56
N GLY A 223 19.05 -3.60 -12.30
CA GLY A 223 18.48 -4.28 -11.13
C GLY A 223 16.95 -4.32 -11.19
N THR A 224 16.30 -3.23 -11.63
CA THR A 224 14.83 -3.18 -11.80
C THR A 224 14.37 -4.16 -12.87
N VAL A 225 15.06 -4.26 -14.01
CA VAL A 225 14.73 -5.21 -15.09
C VAL A 225 14.91 -6.66 -14.62
N ILE A 226 16.01 -6.95 -13.94
CA ILE A 226 16.30 -8.29 -13.39
C ILE A 226 15.24 -8.66 -12.35
N ALA A 227 14.98 -7.79 -11.37
CA ALA A 227 14.00 -8.02 -10.32
C ALA A 227 12.59 -8.24 -10.89
N GLY A 228 12.17 -7.40 -11.85
CA GLY A 228 10.88 -7.55 -12.53
C GLY A 228 10.77 -8.88 -13.26
N THR A 229 11.81 -9.28 -14.00
CA THR A 229 11.83 -10.55 -14.75
C THR A 229 11.79 -11.76 -13.82
N ILE A 230 12.60 -11.76 -12.75
CA ILE A 230 12.64 -12.86 -11.78
C ILE A 230 11.31 -12.96 -11.03
N ASN A 231 10.75 -11.85 -10.57
CA ASN A 231 9.46 -11.86 -9.85
C ASN A 231 8.34 -12.42 -10.73
N ILE A 232 8.25 -12.03 -12.00
CA ILE A 232 7.25 -12.56 -12.93
C ILE A 232 7.50 -14.06 -13.20
N SER A 233 8.75 -14.46 -13.41
CA SER A 233 9.10 -15.86 -13.69
C SER A 233 8.78 -16.78 -12.51
N VAL A 234 9.11 -16.36 -11.29
CA VAL A 234 8.81 -17.10 -10.06
C VAL A 234 7.30 -17.14 -9.82
N ALA A 235 6.58 -16.02 -10.00
CA ALA A 235 5.12 -16.00 -9.88
C ALA A 235 4.46 -16.97 -10.86
N TRP A 236 4.89 -16.97 -12.13
CA TRP A 236 4.39 -17.90 -13.14
C TRP A 236 4.69 -19.36 -12.76
N TRP A 237 5.90 -19.64 -12.27
CA TRP A 237 6.31 -20.97 -11.84
C TRP A 237 5.48 -21.48 -10.64
N LEU A 238 5.24 -20.63 -9.63
CA LEU A 238 4.42 -20.98 -8.47
C LEU A 238 2.96 -21.26 -8.88
N LEU A 239 2.38 -20.40 -9.73
CA LEU A 239 1.01 -20.57 -10.23
C LEU A 239 0.80 -21.84 -11.06
N THR A 240 1.85 -22.33 -11.74
CA THR A 240 1.77 -23.53 -12.57
C THR A 240 2.17 -24.82 -11.85
N SER A 241 2.97 -24.73 -10.78
CA SER A 241 3.48 -25.89 -10.05
C SER A 241 2.63 -26.26 -8.83
N ILE A 242 2.06 -25.26 -8.13
CA ILE A 242 1.33 -25.48 -6.88
C ILE A 242 -0.17 -25.59 -7.17
N LYS A 243 -0.78 -26.72 -6.79
CA LYS A 243 -2.22 -26.95 -6.94
C LYS A 243 -2.99 -26.11 -5.92
N ASN A 244 -4.10 -25.50 -6.36
CA ASN A 244 -5.02 -24.72 -5.52
C ASN A 244 -4.39 -23.51 -4.80
N ILE A 245 -3.29 -22.95 -5.33
CA ILE A 245 -2.69 -21.73 -4.79
C ILE A 245 -3.73 -20.60 -4.66
N CYS A 246 -3.69 -19.87 -3.54
CA CYS A 246 -4.63 -18.80 -3.19
C CYS A 246 -6.11 -19.22 -2.96
N HIS A 247 -6.43 -20.52 -2.96
CA HIS A 247 -7.77 -21.06 -2.66
C HIS A 247 -7.84 -21.69 -1.27
N ASP A 248 -8.07 -20.86 -0.25
CA ASP A 248 -8.08 -21.28 1.17
C ASP A 248 -9.01 -22.46 1.46
N ASP A 249 -10.17 -22.54 0.79
CA ASP A 249 -11.16 -23.59 1.04
C ASP A 249 -10.70 -24.98 0.53
N LEU A 250 -9.69 -25.02 -0.34
CA LEU A 250 -9.12 -26.24 -0.95
C LEU A 250 -7.70 -26.55 -0.47
N LEU A 251 -7.12 -25.67 0.35
CA LEU A 251 -5.79 -25.83 0.92
C LEU A 251 -5.87 -26.46 2.30
N PRO A 252 -4.81 -27.19 2.73
CA PRO A 252 -4.64 -27.57 4.13
C PRO A 252 -4.73 -26.33 5.05
N PRO A 253 -5.28 -26.47 6.27
CA PRO A 253 -5.44 -25.36 7.21
C PRO A 253 -4.14 -24.57 7.50
N ASP A 254 -2.99 -25.26 7.45
CA ASP A 254 -1.68 -24.70 7.78
C ASP A 254 -0.83 -24.36 6.53
N SER A 255 -1.45 -24.38 5.35
CA SER A 255 -0.74 -24.11 4.10
C SER A 255 -0.29 -22.64 4.01
N PRO A 256 0.98 -22.38 3.64
CA PRO A 256 1.49 -21.02 3.49
C PRO A 256 0.96 -20.32 2.22
N TRP A 257 0.28 -21.04 1.31
CA TRP A 257 -0.07 -20.59 -0.03
C TRP A 257 -1.42 -19.86 -0.14
N THR A 258 -1.77 -19.03 0.84
CA THR A 258 -3.08 -18.34 0.96
C THR A 258 -3.17 -17.00 0.20
N CYS A 259 -2.05 -16.45 -0.27
CA CYS A 259 -1.95 -15.21 -1.06
C CYS A 259 -2.75 -14.01 -0.52
N PRO A 260 -2.58 -13.63 0.76
CA PRO A 260 -3.44 -12.62 1.38
C PRO A 260 -3.29 -11.24 0.74
N GLY A 261 -2.08 -10.87 0.30
CA GLY A 261 -1.82 -9.60 -0.39
C GLY A 261 -2.53 -9.50 -1.74
N ASP A 262 -2.40 -10.54 -2.57
CA ASP A 262 -3.05 -10.61 -3.88
C ASP A 262 -4.57 -10.62 -3.77
N ARG A 263 -5.11 -11.27 -2.73
CA ARG A 263 -6.55 -11.24 -2.45
C ARG A 263 -7.04 -9.85 -2.11
N VAL A 264 -6.36 -9.12 -1.22
CA VAL A 264 -6.72 -7.73 -0.90
C VAL A 264 -6.65 -6.86 -2.16
N PHE A 265 -5.66 -7.10 -3.02
CA PHE A 265 -5.53 -6.40 -4.29
C PHE A 265 -6.68 -6.71 -5.26
N PHE A 266 -7.12 -7.97 -5.33
CA PHE A 266 -8.28 -8.40 -6.09
C PHE A 266 -9.59 -7.82 -5.55
N ASP A 267 -9.84 -7.93 -4.25
CA ASP A 267 -11.05 -7.38 -3.60
C ASP A 267 -11.12 -5.85 -3.75
N ALA A 268 -9.98 -5.16 -3.69
CA ALA A 268 -9.90 -3.73 -4.01
C ALA A 268 -10.32 -3.45 -5.47
N SER A 269 -9.89 -4.26 -6.44
CA SER A 269 -10.31 -4.10 -7.84
C SER A 269 -11.83 -4.24 -8.04
N VAL A 270 -12.47 -5.08 -7.23
CA VAL A 270 -13.93 -5.30 -7.25
C VAL A 270 -14.67 -4.11 -6.63
N ILE A 271 -14.22 -3.64 -5.47
CA ILE A 271 -14.82 -2.49 -4.77
C ILE A 271 -14.70 -1.23 -5.64
N TRP A 272 -13.48 -0.95 -6.11
CA TRP A 272 -13.16 0.33 -6.72
C TRP A 272 -13.36 0.36 -8.23
N GLY A 273 -13.08 -0.74 -8.93
CA GLY A 273 -13.16 -0.80 -10.39
C GLY A 273 -14.48 -1.40 -10.89
N LEU A 274 -14.81 -2.62 -10.46
CA LEU A 274 -16.00 -3.34 -10.96
C LEU A 274 -17.31 -2.68 -10.48
N VAL A 275 -17.53 -2.59 -9.17
CA VAL A 275 -18.77 -2.00 -8.62
C VAL A 275 -18.73 -0.48 -8.67
N GLY A 276 -17.57 0.08 -8.33
CA GLY A 276 -17.25 1.49 -8.42
C GLY A 276 -17.58 2.27 -7.13
N PRO A 277 -16.88 3.39 -6.86
CA PRO A 277 -17.08 4.20 -5.67
C PRO A 277 -18.51 4.71 -5.53
N LYS A 278 -19.18 5.03 -6.65
CA LYS A 278 -20.57 5.54 -6.66
C LYS A 278 -21.57 4.56 -6.01
N ARG A 279 -21.35 3.25 -6.16
CA ARG A 279 -22.23 2.18 -5.64
C ARG A 279 -21.81 1.64 -4.27
N ILE A 280 -20.64 2.03 -3.76
CA ILE A 280 -20.18 1.64 -2.41
C ILE A 280 -20.19 2.85 -1.46
N PHE A 281 -19.48 3.91 -1.83
CA PHE A 281 -19.27 5.14 -1.05
C PHE A 281 -20.09 6.33 -1.56
N GLY A 282 -20.82 6.20 -2.67
CA GLY A 282 -21.67 7.26 -3.22
C GLY A 282 -23.13 7.18 -2.75
N SER A 283 -24.00 7.91 -3.43
CA SER A 283 -25.44 7.95 -3.15
C SER A 283 -26.16 6.62 -3.36
N LEU A 284 -25.60 5.73 -4.18
CA LEU A 284 -26.16 4.41 -4.46
C LEU A 284 -25.65 3.32 -3.50
N GLY A 285 -24.68 3.66 -2.64
CA GLY A 285 -24.02 2.72 -1.75
C GLY A 285 -24.43 2.83 -0.28
N ASN A 286 -23.86 1.95 0.53
CA ASN A 286 -24.13 1.88 1.96
C ASN A 286 -23.14 2.73 2.78
N TYR A 287 -21.96 3.09 2.23
CA TYR A 287 -20.84 3.67 2.98
C TYR A 287 -20.61 5.16 2.67
N SER A 288 -21.67 5.91 2.34
CA SER A 288 -21.55 7.33 1.95
C SER A 288 -20.93 8.23 3.03
N SER A 289 -21.19 7.90 4.31
CA SER A 289 -20.62 8.64 5.44
C SER A 289 -19.09 8.51 5.54
N MET A 290 -18.48 7.51 4.88
CA MET A 290 -17.03 7.33 4.92
C MET A 290 -16.29 8.48 4.23
N ASN A 291 -16.91 9.18 3.26
CA ASN A 291 -16.29 10.33 2.62
C ASN A 291 -16.00 11.49 3.59
N TRP A 292 -16.67 11.56 4.75
CA TRP A 292 -16.36 12.56 5.80
C TRP A 292 -14.96 12.40 6.38
N PHE A 293 -14.34 11.22 6.26
CA PHE A 293 -12.96 11.03 6.66
C PHE A 293 -11.98 11.86 5.81
N PHE A 294 -12.28 12.16 4.54
CA PHE A 294 -11.48 13.12 3.76
C PHE A 294 -11.49 14.50 4.41
N LEU A 295 -12.67 14.96 4.85
CA LEU A 295 -12.78 16.27 5.51
C LEU A 295 -12.08 16.27 6.87
N GLY A 296 -12.29 15.22 7.69
CA GLY A 296 -11.61 15.07 8.98
C GLY A 296 -10.09 15.02 8.82
N GLY A 297 -9.60 14.30 7.82
CA GLY A 297 -8.19 14.25 7.45
C GLY A 297 -7.64 15.59 6.99
N ALA A 298 -8.37 16.35 6.19
CA ALA A 298 -7.95 17.68 5.74
C ALA A 298 -7.87 18.69 6.89
N ILE A 299 -8.89 18.72 7.75
CA ILE A 299 -9.01 19.66 8.87
C ILE A 299 -8.01 19.35 9.98
N GLY A 300 -7.72 18.07 10.24
CA GLY A 300 -6.85 17.65 11.34
C GLY A 300 -5.51 18.40 11.39
N PRO A 301 -4.66 18.34 10.34
CA PRO A 301 -3.38 19.05 10.33
C PRO A 301 -3.52 20.57 10.44
N ALA A 302 -4.58 21.15 9.90
CA ALA A 302 -4.85 22.59 10.03
C ALA A 302 -5.10 22.97 11.50
N ILE A 303 -5.85 22.14 12.25
CA ILE A 303 -6.07 22.33 13.69
C ILE A 303 -4.74 22.21 14.45
N VAL A 304 -3.92 21.20 14.17
CA VAL A 304 -2.61 21.02 14.82
C VAL A 304 -1.70 22.22 14.54
N TRP A 305 -1.72 22.73 13.31
CA TRP A 305 -0.96 23.91 12.92
C TRP A 305 -1.43 25.18 13.65
N LEU A 306 -2.75 25.38 13.79
CA LEU A 306 -3.30 26.48 14.56
C LEU A 306 -2.90 26.39 16.04
N PHE A 307 -2.93 25.21 16.63
CA PHE A 307 -2.47 25.00 18.01
C PHE A 307 -0.97 25.27 18.17
N HIS A 308 -0.15 24.85 17.20
CA HIS A 308 1.27 25.16 17.21
C HIS A 308 1.52 26.67 17.20
N LYS A 309 0.74 27.43 16.41
CA LYS A 309 0.83 28.89 16.34
C LYS A 309 0.30 29.59 17.61
N ALA A 310 -0.76 29.05 18.22
CA ALA A 310 -1.36 29.61 19.43
C ALA A 310 -0.53 29.33 20.69
N PHE A 311 0.15 28.17 20.75
CA PHE A 311 0.94 27.71 21.90
C PHE A 311 2.41 27.47 21.52
N PRO A 312 3.18 28.51 21.17
CA PRO A 312 4.58 28.36 20.74
C PRO A 312 5.50 27.83 21.84
N LYS A 313 5.09 27.86 23.11
CA LYS A 313 5.85 27.32 24.25
C LYS A 313 5.87 25.79 24.29
N GLN A 314 4.95 25.12 23.60
CA GLN A 314 4.80 23.66 23.64
C GLN A 314 5.50 23.02 22.44
N SER A 315 6.69 22.48 22.67
CA SER A 315 7.53 21.88 21.61
C SER A 315 7.04 20.54 21.07
N TRP A 316 6.08 19.89 21.74
CA TRP A 316 5.54 18.59 21.35
C TRP A 316 4.41 18.67 20.31
N ILE A 317 3.67 19.78 20.24
CA ILE A 317 2.57 19.98 19.30
C ILE A 317 3.01 19.81 17.83
N PRO A 318 4.13 20.39 17.37
CA PRO A 318 4.60 20.20 16.00
C PRO A 318 5.09 18.77 15.70
N LEU A 319 5.32 17.94 16.72
CA LEU A 319 5.71 16.53 16.54
C LEU A 319 4.50 15.63 16.21
N ILE A 320 3.28 16.13 16.32
CA ILE A 320 2.06 15.38 16.00
C ILE A 320 1.92 15.28 14.48
N ASN A 321 2.29 14.12 13.95
CA ASN A 321 2.14 13.81 12.52
C ASN A 321 0.86 13.01 12.28
N LEU A 322 -0.24 13.73 12.02
CA LEU A 322 -1.54 13.11 11.73
C LEU A 322 -1.55 12.20 10.50
N PRO A 323 -0.85 12.51 9.38
CA PRO A 323 -0.72 11.56 8.27
C PRO A 323 -0.19 10.19 8.71
N VAL A 324 0.82 10.16 9.58
CA VAL A 324 1.39 8.91 10.09
C VAL A 324 0.41 8.18 11.03
N LEU A 325 -0.26 8.92 11.92
CA LEU A 325 -1.21 8.32 12.86
C LEU A 325 -2.42 7.70 12.17
N LEU A 326 -2.98 8.40 11.17
CA LEU A 326 -4.10 7.90 10.39
C LEU A 326 -3.65 6.82 9.40
N GLY A 327 -2.43 6.91 8.89
CA GLY A 327 -1.86 5.93 7.95
C GLY A 327 -1.41 4.64 8.60
N ALA A 328 -1.39 4.56 9.94
CA ALA A 328 -0.88 3.42 10.68
C ALA A 328 -1.58 2.11 10.31
N THR A 329 -2.88 2.14 9.98
CA THR A 329 -3.66 0.95 9.59
C THR A 329 -3.52 0.58 8.11
N GLY A 330 -2.63 1.23 7.35
CA GLY A 330 -2.54 1.07 5.89
C GLY A 330 -2.19 -0.33 5.40
N MET A 331 -1.55 -1.14 6.25
CA MET A 331 -1.23 -2.55 5.95
C MET A 331 -2.30 -3.53 6.43
N MET A 332 -3.39 -3.06 7.05
CA MET A 332 -4.41 -3.89 7.68
C MET A 332 -5.72 -3.88 6.87
N PRO A 333 -6.02 -4.89 6.03
CA PRO A 333 -5.28 -6.12 5.72
C PRO A 333 -4.21 -5.95 4.61
N PRO A 334 -3.25 -6.88 4.42
CA PRO A 334 -3.21 -8.26 4.95
C PRO A 334 -2.59 -8.43 6.34
N ALA A 335 -1.91 -7.42 6.89
CA ALA A 335 -1.33 -7.50 8.22
C ALA A 335 -2.43 -7.65 9.27
N THR A 336 -2.20 -8.57 10.20
CA THR A 336 -3.15 -8.99 11.20
C THR A 336 -2.98 -8.24 12.50
N PRO A 337 -3.97 -8.27 13.42
CA PRO A 337 -3.79 -7.80 14.79
C PRO A 337 -2.53 -8.35 15.48
N LEU A 338 -2.15 -9.61 15.20
CA LEU A 338 -0.92 -10.20 15.72
C LEU A 338 0.33 -9.44 15.24
N ASN A 339 0.41 -9.10 13.95
CA ASN A 339 1.52 -8.30 13.42
C ASN A 339 1.63 -6.95 14.11
N TYR A 340 0.51 -6.23 14.26
CA TYR A 340 0.49 -4.92 14.92
C TYR A 340 0.88 -5.00 16.39
N ASN A 341 0.37 -5.98 17.12
CA ASN A 341 0.74 -6.19 18.52
C ASN A 341 2.22 -6.53 18.67
N ALA A 342 2.76 -7.39 17.80
CA ALA A 342 4.19 -7.69 17.77
C ALA A 342 5.02 -6.42 17.49
N TRP A 343 4.65 -5.62 16.48
CA TRP A 343 5.32 -4.36 16.18
C TRP A 343 5.30 -3.38 17.35
N ILE A 344 4.19 -3.29 18.09
CA ILE A 344 4.10 -2.44 19.30
C ILE A 344 5.05 -2.95 20.39
N ILE A 345 5.07 -4.27 20.65
CA ILE A 345 5.92 -4.86 21.68
C ILE A 345 7.40 -4.67 21.33
N PHE A 346 7.83 -5.10 20.14
CA PHE A 346 9.21 -4.96 19.70
C PHE A 346 9.61 -3.48 19.57
N GLY A 347 8.74 -2.64 19.02
CA GLY A 347 8.93 -1.20 18.94
C GLY A 347 9.16 -0.57 20.31
N THR A 348 8.40 -1.00 21.34
CA THR A 348 8.57 -0.51 22.72
C THR A 348 9.87 -1.01 23.34
N ILE A 349 10.21 -2.30 23.17
CA ILE A 349 11.46 -2.86 23.69
C ILE A 349 12.67 -2.12 23.12
N PHE A 350 12.74 -1.95 21.80
CA PHE A 350 13.89 -1.34 21.14
C PHE A 350 13.92 0.19 21.26
N ASN A 351 12.79 0.87 21.04
CA ASN A 351 12.78 2.34 20.98
C ASN A 351 12.50 3.01 22.33
N TYR A 352 11.88 2.33 23.30
CA TYR A 352 11.65 2.89 24.63
C TYR A 352 12.66 2.36 25.65
N PHE A 353 12.74 1.03 25.84
CA PHE A 353 13.62 0.45 26.87
C PHE A 353 15.09 0.52 26.47
N LEU A 354 15.48 -0.08 25.35
CA LEU A 354 16.89 -0.10 24.91
C LEU A 354 17.44 1.31 24.66
N PHE A 355 16.63 2.19 24.07
CA PHE A 355 17.01 3.59 23.88
C PHE A 355 17.29 4.32 25.19
N ARG A 356 16.48 4.11 26.25
CA ARG A 356 16.63 4.80 27.54
C ARG A 356 17.73 4.18 28.41
N TYR A 357 17.80 2.86 28.50
CA TYR A 357 18.72 2.17 29.42
C TYR A 357 20.09 1.85 28.80
N ARG A 358 20.18 1.70 27.47
CA ARG A 358 21.40 1.28 26.75
C ARG A 358 21.61 2.07 25.46
N LYS A 359 21.55 3.40 25.55
CA LYS A 359 21.63 4.32 24.41
C LYS A 359 22.85 4.09 23.49
N SER A 360 24.03 3.82 24.06
CA SER A 360 25.26 3.58 23.29
C SER A 360 25.18 2.33 22.41
N TRP A 361 24.54 1.27 22.90
CA TRP A 361 24.29 0.06 22.13
C TRP A 361 23.28 0.33 21.02
N TRP A 362 22.18 1.01 21.36
CA TRP A 362 21.10 1.32 20.41
C TRP A 362 21.63 2.12 19.20
N GLN A 363 22.41 3.17 19.43
CA GLN A 363 22.95 4.01 18.35
C GLN A 363 23.88 3.24 17.39
N ARG A 364 24.60 2.23 17.90
CA ARG A 364 25.57 1.47 17.12
C ARG A 364 24.96 0.29 16.39
N TYR A 365 24.04 -0.43 17.03
CA TYR A 365 23.60 -1.75 16.57
C TYR A 365 22.13 -1.85 16.17
N ASN A 366 21.26 -0.91 16.57
CA ASN A 366 19.82 -1.06 16.33
C ASN A 366 19.48 -1.24 14.84
N TYR A 367 20.06 -0.41 13.97
CA TYR A 367 19.85 -0.51 12.52
C TYR A 367 20.45 -1.79 11.92
N ILE A 368 21.59 -2.26 12.44
CA ILE A 368 22.24 -3.49 11.99
C ILE A 368 21.38 -4.70 12.38
N VAL A 369 20.87 -4.72 13.62
CA VAL A 369 19.98 -5.77 14.12
C VAL A 369 18.68 -5.78 13.31
N SER A 370 18.09 -4.62 13.01
CA SER A 370 16.91 -4.52 12.14
C SER A 370 17.17 -5.17 10.77
N ALA A 371 18.27 -4.78 10.11
CA ALA A 371 18.64 -5.34 8.81
C ALA A 371 18.92 -6.85 8.88
N ALA A 372 19.53 -7.32 9.97
CA ALA A 372 19.80 -8.74 10.19
C ALA A 372 18.51 -9.56 10.42
N LEU A 373 17.51 -8.99 11.11
CA LEU A 373 16.20 -9.64 11.28
C LEU A 373 15.47 -9.74 9.94
N ASP A 374 15.44 -8.67 9.14
CA ASP A 374 14.80 -8.68 7.82
C ASP A 374 15.47 -9.70 6.87
N ALA A 375 16.81 -9.67 6.80
CA ALA A 375 17.56 -10.65 6.01
C ALA A 375 17.39 -12.07 6.54
N GLY A 376 17.38 -12.25 7.86
CA GLY A 376 17.19 -13.54 8.51
C GLY A 376 15.86 -14.18 8.17
N VAL A 377 14.77 -13.41 8.15
CA VAL A 377 13.45 -13.89 7.72
C VAL A 377 13.48 -14.31 6.25
N ALA A 378 14.10 -13.53 5.36
CA ALA A 378 14.19 -13.88 3.94
C ALA A 378 15.00 -15.18 3.70
N PHE A 379 16.17 -15.31 4.34
CA PHE A 379 16.97 -16.55 4.24
C PHE A 379 16.24 -17.75 4.83
N MET A 380 15.58 -17.57 5.98
CA MET A 380 14.81 -18.64 6.61
C MET A 380 13.63 -19.07 5.74
N ALA A 381 12.92 -18.13 5.11
CA ALA A 381 11.82 -18.46 4.20
C ALA A 381 12.28 -19.33 3.02
N VAL A 382 13.42 -18.99 2.41
CA VAL A 382 14.01 -19.78 1.33
C VAL A 382 14.45 -21.16 1.83
N ALA A 383 15.11 -21.23 2.98
CA ALA A 383 15.53 -22.49 3.58
C ALA A 383 14.33 -23.40 3.86
N LEU A 384 13.28 -22.88 4.52
CA LEU A 384 12.05 -23.61 4.81
C LEU A 384 11.34 -24.08 3.55
N TYR A 385 11.31 -23.26 2.49
CA TYR A 385 10.73 -23.65 1.21
C TYR A 385 11.46 -24.87 0.62
N PHE A 386 12.80 -24.87 0.59
CA PHE A 386 13.56 -25.98 0.03
C PHE A 386 13.57 -27.24 0.91
N THR A 387 13.49 -27.11 2.24
CA THR A 387 13.54 -28.28 3.15
C THR A 387 12.18 -28.88 3.45
N PHE A 388 11.15 -28.06 3.59
CA PHE A 388 9.81 -28.49 4.01
C PHE A 388 8.77 -28.30 2.90
N GLY A 389 8.82 -27.15 2.22
CA GLY A 389 7.84 -26.80 1.18
C GLY A 389 7.86 -27.70 -0.06
N ILE A 390 9.04 -28.14 -0.52
CA ILE A 390 9.15 -29.05 -1.68
C ILE A 390 8.72 -30.48 -1.35
N GLU A 391 8.95 -30.93 -0.11
CA GLU A 391 8.60 -32.28 0.33
C GLU A 391 7.18 -32.40 0.88
N ASP A 392 6.37 -31.33 0.80
CA ASP A 392 5.03 -31.22 1.41
C ASP A 392 5.01 -31.67 2.89
N LYS A 393 6.06 -31.33 3.64
CA LYS A 393 6.20 -31.67 5.06
C LYS A 393 5.87 -30.46 5.92
N GLU A 394 4.84 -30.58 6.74
CA GLU A 394 4.44 -29.53 7.68
C GLU A 394 4.95 -29.84 9.09
N ILE A 395 5.41 -28.80 9.80
CA ILE A 395 5.71 -28.86 11.23
C ILE A 395 4.63 -28.08 11.94
N ASP A 396 3.79 -28.75 12.71
CA ASP A 396 2.82 -28.10 13.57
C ASP A 396 3.50 -27.61 14.87
N TRP A 397 3.49 -26.29 15.07
CA TRP A 397 3.91 -25.64 16.30
C TRP A 397 3.12 -24.34 16.50
N TRP A 398 3.26 -23.71 17.67
CA TRP A 398 2.46 -22.52 17.98
C TRP A 398 2.61 -21.38 16.93
N GLY A 399 3.75 -21.24 16.27
CA GLY A 399 3.93 -20.21 15.23
C GLY A 399 3.31 -20.52 13.87
N THR A 400 2.85 -21.75 13.62
CA THR A 400 2.12 -22.11 12.38
C THR A 400 0.62 -21.98 12.52
N SER A 401 0.06 -22.01 13.74
CA SER A 401 -1.40 -21.98 13.99
C SER A 401 -2.07 -20.60 13.80
N GLY A 402 -1.45 -19.70 13.02
CA GLY A 402 -2.02 -18.41 12.60
C GLY A 402 -2.35 -17.45 13.76
N GLU A 403 -3.56 -16.86 13.72
CA GLU A 403 -3.95 -15.76 14.61
C GLU A 403 -4.39 -16.17 16.03
N HIS A 404 -4.41 -17.46 16.37
CA HIS A 404 -4.87 -18.01 17.67
C HIS A 404 -6.23 -17.48 18.18
N CYS A 405 -7.00 -16.80 17.34
CA CYS A 405 -8.26 -16.14 17.68
C CYS A 405 -9.32 -16.46 16.62
N SER A 406 -9.78 -17.72 16.60
CA SER A 406 -10.78 -18.22 15.64
C SER A 406 -12.09 -17.43 15.67
N LEU A 407 -12.44 -16.83 16.82
CA LEU A 407 -13.64 -16.02 17.00
C LEU A 407 -13.61 -14.69 16.24
N ALA A 408 -12.45 -14.15 15.87
CA ALA A 408 -12.35 -12.90 15.11
C ALA A 408 -12.99 -12.98 13.72
N ILE A 409 -13.06 -14.21 13.18
CA ILE A 409 -13.65 -14.55 11.88
C ILE A 409 -15.16 -14.78 12.00
N CYS A 410 -15.70 -14.83 13.23
CA CYS A 410 -17.10 -15.15 13.45
C CYS A 410 -18.02 -13.91 13.49
N PRO A 411 -19.20 -13.97 12.85
CA PRO A 411 -20.22 -12.95 13.02
C PRO A 411 -20.83 -13.04 14.42
N THR A 412 -21.31 -11.90 14.91
CA THR A 412 -21.90 -11.75 16.26
C THR A 412 -23.41 -11.51 16.24
N ALA A 413 -24.03 -11.54 15.06
CA ALA A 413 -25.47 -11.36 14.90
C ALA A 413 -26.23 -12.68 15.09
N LYS A 414 -27.34 -12.62 15.85
CA LYS A 414 -28.26 -13.74 16.05
C LYS A 414 -28.84 -14.22 14.72
N GLY A 415 -28.92 -15.54 14.54
CA GLY A 415 -29.52 -16.17 13.36
C GLY A 415 -28.62 -16.31 12.12
N ILE A 416 -27.34 -15.89 12.18
CA ILE A 416 -26.37 -16.14 11.10
C ILE A 416 -25.51 -17.33 11.51
N GLN A 417 -25.65 -18.43 10.78
CA GLN A 417 -24.88 -19.65 11.00
C GLN A 417 -23.73 -19.71 9.99
N ILE A 418 -22.50 -19.74 10.51
CA ILE A 418 -21.29 -20.01 9.74
C ILE A 418 -20.62 -21.22 10.36
N ALA A 419 -20.17 -22.16 9.52
CA ALA A 419 -19.48 -23.36 9.97
C ALA A 419 -18.25 -23.00 10.82
N GLY A 420 -18.12 -23.61 12.00
CA GLY A 420 -17.01 -23.36 12.93
C GLY A 420 -17.20 -22.18 13.91
N CYS A 421 -18.32 -21.46 13.84
CA CYS A 421 -18.62 -20.34 14.73
C CYS A 421 -19.71 -20.68 15.76
N PRO A 422 -19.65 -20.13 16.99
CA PRO A 422 -20.71 -20.31 17.97
C PRO A 422 -22.02 -19.68 17.49
N VAL A 423 -23.11 -20.43 17.55
CA VAL A 423 -24.44 -19.96 17.17
C VAL A 423 -25.12 -19.33 18.40
N TYR A 424 -25.65 -18.12 18.23
CA TYR A 424 -26.34 -17.34 19.28
C TYR A 424 -27.84 -17.19 19.06
#